data_AF-A0A653L0W8-F1
#
_entry.id   AF-A0A653L0W8-F1
#
_cell.length_a   1.000
_cell.length_b   1.000
_cell.length_c   1.000
_cell.angle_alpha   90.00
_cell.angle_beta   90.00
_cell.angle_gamma   90.00
#
_symmetry.space_group_name_H-M   'P 1'
#
loop_
_entity.id
_entity.type
_entity.pdbx_description
1 polymer ?
#
loop_
_entity_poly.entity_id
_entity_poly.type
_entity_poly.pdbx_seq_one_letter_code
_entity_poly.pdbx_strand_id
1 'polypeptide(L)' 'MPHCPEPDFTGRTYGEAVRFIPTLQMALRRCQTQINTLNNWIEQEETTP' A
#
# COMPACT_ATOMS: atom_id res chain seq x y z
N MET A 1 12.48 1.88 0.42
CA MET A 1 11.08 1.77 -0.02
C MET A 1 10.14 1.98 1.16
N PRO A 2 8.97 2.62 0.98
CA PRO A 2 8.00 2.74 2.07
C PRO A 2 7.51 1.34 2.49
N HIS A 3 7.41 1.11 3.79
CA HIS A 3 6.89 -0.14 4.35
C HIS A 3 5.38 -0.26 4.05
N CYS A 4 4.94 -1.44 3.64
CA CYS A 4 3.55 -1.81 3.33
C CYS A 4 3.01 -2.79 4.40
N PRO A 5 2.75 -2.33 5.64
CA PRO A 5 2.11 -3.17 6.64
C PRO A 5 0.61 -3.23 6.39
N GLU A 6 0.03 -4.41 6.56
CA GLU A 6 -1.42 -4.57 6.60
C GLU A 6 -1.95 -4.02 7.93
N PRO A 7 -2.91 -3.08 7.90
CA PRO A 7 -3.46 -2.50 9.11
C PRO A 7 -4.52 -3.44 9.71
N ASP A 8 -4.34 -3.82 10.98
CA ASP A 8 -5.28 -4.68 11.71
C ASP A 8 -6.52 -3.90 12.16
N PHE A 9 -7.71 -4.44 11.86
CA PHE A 9 -8.99 -3.85 12.26
C PHE A 9 -9.61 -4.64 13.41
N THR A 10 -9.69 -4.01 14.58
CA THR A 10 -10.25 -4.62 15.81
C THR A 10 -11.60 -4.03 16.23
N GLY A 11 -12.19 -3.17 15.39
CA GLY A 11 -13.49 -2.54 15.67
C GLY A 11 -14.65 -3.52 15.64
N ARG A 12 -15.75 -3.17 16.31
CA ARG A 12 -16.91 -4.05 16.50
C ARG A 12 -18.22 -3.46 15.98
N THR A 13 -18.19 -2.22 15.51
CA THR A 13 -19.35 -1.50 15.01
C THR A 13 -19.17 -1.07 13.56
N TYR A 14 -20.29 -0.85 12.87
CA TYR A 14 -20.30 -0.27 11.53
C TYR A 14 -19.61 1.10 11.49
N GLY A 15 -19.84 1.94 12.51
CA GLY A 15 -19.23 3.27 12.58
C GLY A 15 -17.71 3.22 12.69
N GLU A 16 -17.16 2.25 13.42
CA GLU A 16 -15.71 2.03 13.49
C GLU A 16 -15.15 1.52 12.16
N ALA A 17 -15.86 0.61 11.49
CA ALA A 17 -15.45 0.11 10.17
C ALA A 17 -15.38 1.26 9.14
N VAL A 18 -16.41 2.11 9.07
CA VAL A 18 -16.42 3.27 8.16
C VAL A 18 -15.28 4.23 8.45
N ARG A 19 -14.97 4.50 9.72
CA ARG A 19 -13.84 5.36 10.12
C ARG A 19 -12.48 4.74 9.80
N PHE A 20 -12.40 3.43 9.63
CA PHE A 20 -11.16 2.72 9.31
C PHE A 20 -10.86 2.67 7.80
N ILE A 21 -11.84 2.95 6.94
CA ILE A 21 -11.67 2.98 5.47
C ILE A 21 -10.47 3.85 5.03
N PRO A 22 -10.27 5.08 5.54
CA PRO A 22 -9.12 5.90 5.15
C PRO A 22 -7.77 5.25 5.50
N THR A 23 -7.70 4.49 6.60
CA THR A 23 -6.49 3.75 6.99
C THR A 23 -6.17 2.68 5.95
N LEU A 24 -7.16 1.89 5.54
CA LEU A 24 -7.02 0.89 4.48
C LEU A 24 -6.60 1.52 3.15
N GLN A 25 -7.25 2.63 2.76
CA GLN A 25 -6.91 3.36 1.52
C GLN A 25 -5.46 3.88 1.54
N MET A 26 -4.99 4.36 2.69
CA MET A 26 -3.62 4.84 2.83
C MET A 26 -2.61 3.68 2.78
N ALA A 27 -2.91 2.56 3.44
CA ALA A 27 -2.07 1.35 3.36
C ALA A 27 -1.94 0.87 1.92
N LEU A 28 -3.07 0.73 1.20
CA LEU A 28 -3.10 0.35 -0.21
C LEU A 28 -2.24 1.29 -1.07
N ARG A 29 -2.35 2.61 -0.87
CA ARG A 29 -1.55 3.59 -1.61
C ARG A 29 -0.05 3.44 -1.38
N ARG A 30 0.38 3.14 -0.16
CA ARG A 30 1.79 2.88 0.17
C ARG A 30 2.30 1.63 -0.56
N CYS A 31 1.53 0.55 -0.50
CA CYS A 31 1.85 -0.70 -1.18
C CYS A 31 1.96 -0.52 -2.70
N GLN A 32 0.99 0.20 -3.31
CA GLN A 32 1.04 0.49 -4.74
C GLN A 32 2.27 1.31 -5.12
N THR A 33 2.66 2.27 -4.30
CA THR A 33 3.87 3.08 -4.53
C THR A 33 5.13 2.20 -4.51
N GLN A 34 5.20 1.23 -3.59
CA GLN A 34 6.31 0.27 -3.52
C GLN A 34 6.36 -0.61 -4.77
N ILE A 35 5.23 -1.15 -5.21
CA ILE A 35 5.11 -1.94 -6.44
C ILE A 35 5.57 -1.12 -7.65
N ASN A 36 5.07 0.10 -7.80
CA ASN A 36 5.45 0.98 -8.91
C ASN A 36 6.95 1.28 -8.90
N THR A 37 7.55 1.47 -7.72
CA THR A 37 8.99 1.70 -7.58
C THR A 37 9.79 0.48 -8.01
N LEU A 38 9.35 -0.73 -7.63
CA LEU A 38 10.00 -1.98 -8.03
C LEU A 38 9.90 -2.21 -9.54
N ASN A 39 8.72 -2.00 -10.12
CA ASN A 39 8.49 -2.16 -11.55
C ASN A 39 9.37 -1.20 -12.36
N ASN A 40 9.43 0.08 -11.96
CA ASN A 40 10.30 1.06 -12.61
C ASN A 40 11.78 0.65 -12.53
N TRP A 41 12.20 0.03 -11.43
CA TRP A 41 13.58 -0.46 -11.29
C TRP A 41 13.85 -1.66 -12.20
N ILE A 42 12.92 -2.61 -12.30
CA ILE A 42 13.02 -3.76 -13.22
C ILE A 42 13.11 -3.27 -14.67
N GLU A 43 12.22 -2.36 -15.09
CA GLU A 43 12.23 -1.79 -16.44
C GLU A 43 13.56 -1.11 -16.77
N GLN A 44 14.18 -0.43 -15.79
CA GLN A 44 15.51 0.18 -15.95
C GLN A 44 16.60 -0.88 -16.14
N GLU A 45 16.59 -1.96 -15.33
CA GLU A 45 17.57 -3.04 -15.50
C GLU A 45 17.45 -3.73 -16.85
N GLU A 46 16.23 -3.98 -17.33
CA GLU A 46 15.99 -4.61 -18.64
C GLU A 46 16.41 -3.72 -19.82
N THR A 47 16.43 -2.40 -19.64
CA THR A 47 16.78 -1.42 -20.68
C THR A 47 18.21 -0.90 -20.58
N THR A 48 19.00 -1.37 -19.61
CA THR A 48 20.41 -1.02 -19.47
C THR A 48 21.27 -1.98 -20.32
N PRO A 49 22.07 -1.49 -21.30
CA PRO A 49 22.86 -2.32 -22.23
C PRO A 49 23.98 -3.15 -21.59
#